data_AF-A0A0T6BNH2-F1
#
_entry.id   AF-A0A0T6BNH2-F1
#
_cell.length_a   1.000
_cell.length_b   1.000
_cell.length_c   1.000
_cell.angle_alpha   90.00
_cell.angle_beta   90.00
_cell.angle_gamma   90.00
#
_symmetry.space_group_name_H-M   'P 1'
#
loop_
_entity.id
_entity.type
_entity.pdbx_description
1 polymer ?
#
loop_
_entity_poly.entity_id
_entity_poly.type
_entity_poly.pdbx_seq_one_letter_code
_entity_poly.pdbx_strand_id
1 'polypeptide(L)'
;MTRRYPDEELLQILRDKRDELGRAPLASEVSQRVTIRNRFGSWRDALIRAGIDPTKPPKTIYSDEVLLEILREEFKKRGRPPKYYEVKQATTMQFRFGSWNKALEAAGLKVHYRNARRR
;
A
#
# COMPACT_ATOMS: atom_id res chain seq x y z
N MET A 1 10.50 11.83 -24.75
CA MET A 1 9.95 13.05 -24.08
C MET A 1 9.81 12.77 -22.60
N THR A 2 10.57 13.45 -21.74
CA THR A 2 10.48 13.28 -20.28
C THR A 2 9.18 13.93 -19.81
N ARG A 3 8.23 13.14 -19.32
CA ARG A 3 6.97 13.64 -18.75
C ARG A 3 7.32 14.56 -17.57
N ARG A 4 7.19 15.87 -17.78
CA ARG A 4 7.59 16.91 -16.81
C ARG A 4 6.44 17.10 -15.83
N TYR A 5 6.45 16.34 -14.75
CA TYR A 5 5.50 16.55 -13.66
C TYR A 5 5.76 17.93 -13.00
N PRO A 6 4.76 18.82 -12.92
CA PRO A 6 4.84 20.01 -12.10
C PRO A 6 4.90 19.60 -10.62
N ASP A 7 5.58 20.41 -9.81
CA ASP A 7 5.78 20.10 -8.40
C ASP A 7 4.43 19.96 -7.66
N GLU A 8 3.43 20.76 -8.05
CA GLU A 8 2.08 20.67 -7.50
C GLU A 8 1.38 19.33 -7.80
N GLU A 9 1.55 18.77 -9.00
CA GLU A 9 0.95 17.47 -9.35
C GLU A 9 1.54 16.35 -8.49
N LEU A 10 2.84 16.41 -8.21
CA LEU A 10 3.51 15.46 -7.33
C LEU A 10 3.02 15.56 -5.87
N LEU A 11 2.77 16.78 -5.39
CA LEU A 11 2.19 16.99 -4.06
C LEU A 11 0.72 16.56 -4.01
N GLN A 12 -0.02 16.75 -5.10
CA GLN A 12 -1.40 16.32 -5.21
C GLN A 12 -1.53 14.80 -5.14
N ILE A 13 -0.62 14.05 -5.80
CA ILE A 13 -0.54 12.59 -5.68
C ILE A 13 -0.34 12.17 -4.21
N LEU A 14 0.53 12.86 -3.46
CA LEU A 14 0.72 12.55 -2.04
C LEU A 14 -0.53 12.81 -1.20
N ARG A 15 -1.26 13.89 -1.48
CA ARG A 15 -2.51 14.23 -0.78
C ARG A 15 -3.61 13.25 -1.09
N ASP A 16 -3.78 12.89 -2.36
CA ASP A 16 -4.75 11.90 -2.82
C ASP A 16 -4.49 10.54 -2.15
N LYS A 17 -3.22 10.11 -2.14
CA LYS A 17 -2.81 8.88 -1.46
C LYS A 17 -3.03 8.91 0.05
N ARG A 18 -2.82 10.08 0.68
CA ARG A 18 -3.11 10.26 2.10
C ARG A 18 -4.60 10.11 2.39
N ASP A 19 -5.44 10.66 1.52
CA ASP A 19 -6.89 10.59 1.66
C ASP A 19 -7.40 9.16 1.48
N GLU A 20 -6.91 8.46 0.46
CA GLU A 20 -7.21 7.05 0.21
C GLU A 20 -6.81 6.14 1.39
N LEU A 21 -5.62 6.36 1.96
CA LEU A 21 -5.09 5.55 3.05
C LEU A 21 -5.55 6.00 4.45
N GLY A 22 -6.14 7.20 4.57
CA GLY A 22 -6.43 7.83 5.86
C GLY A 22 -5.19 8.10 6.73
N ARG A 23 -3.99 8.07 6.15
CA ARG A 23 -2.70 8.25 6.85
C ARG A 23 -1.61 8.77 5.92
N ALA A 24 -0.46 9.14 6.47
CA ALA A 24 0.70 9.50 5.65
C ALA A 24 1.10 8.33 4.71
N PRO A 25 1.19 8.56 3.38
CA PRO A 25 1.55 7.53 2.43
C PRO A 25 3.03 7.13 2.59
N LEU A 26 3.32 5.85 2.41
CA LEU A 26 4.71 5.37 2.38
C LEU A 26 5.34 5.64 1.02
N ALA A 27 6.67 5.80 1.01
CA ALA A 27 7.41 5.98 -0.24
C ALA A 27 7.21 4.81 -1.22
N SER A 28 7.04 3.58 -0.72
CA SER A 28 6.81 2.41 -1.56
C SER A 28 5.46 2.40 -2.26
N GLU A 29 4.48 3.18 -1.79
CA GLU A 29 3.11 3.21 -2.32
C GLU A 29 2.90 4.18 -3.47
N VAL A 30 3.86 5.07 -3.68
CA VAL A 30 3.79 6.06 -4.74
C VAL A 30 4.78 5.69 -5.81
N SER A 31 4.28 5.38 -6.99
CA SER A 31 5.11 4.99 -8.13
C SER A 31 6.14 6.08 -8.48
N GLN A 32 5.77 7.35 -8.28
CA GLN A 32 6.60 8.53 -8.52
C GLN A 32 7.60 8.83 -7.39
N ARG A 33 7.82 7.91 -6.42
CA ARG A 33 8.72 8.15 -5.28
C ARG A 33 10.10 8.67 -5.64
N VAL A 34 10.67 8.17 -6.73
CA VAL A 34 12.01 8.57 -7.21
C VAL A 34 11.97 10.01 -7.69
N THR A 35 10.96 10.37 -8.49
CA THR A 35 10.75 11.73 -8.99
C THR A 35 10.47 12.70 -7.85
N ILE A 36 9.59 12.33 -6.91
CA ILE A 36 9.26 13.13 -5.72
C ILE A 36 10.51 13.39 -4.89
N ARG A 37 11.27 12.33 -4.56
CA ARG A 37 12.53 12.48 -3.82
C ARG A 37 13.54 13.37 -4.56
N ASN A 38 13.71 13.18 -5.87
CA ASN A 38 14.68 13.96 -6.64
C ASN A 38 14.26 15.44 -6.80
N ARG A 39 12.95 15.73 -6.82
CA ARG A 39 12.41 17.10 -6.93
C ARG A 39 12.42 17.85 -5.60
N PHE A 40 12.01 17.18 -4.52
CA PHE A 40 11.82 17.78 -3.20
C PHE A 40 13.00 17.54 -2.25
N GLY A 41 14.03 16.83 -2.70
CA GLY A 41 15.21 16.45 -1.92
C GLY A 41 14.99 15.17 -1.11
N SER A 42 13.89 15.10 -0.37
CA SER A 42 13.55 13.94 0.44
C SER A 42 12.05 13.62 0.42
N TRP A 43 11.70 12.36 0.72
CA TRP A 43 10.30 11.97 0.89
C TRP A 43 9.64 12.74 2.04
N ARG A 44 10.38 12.97 3.12
CA ARG A 44 9.91 13.71 4.29
C ARG A 44 9.58 15.16 3.93
N ASP A 45 10.45 15.83 3.19
CA ASP A 45 10.23 17.18 2.70
C ASP A 45 9.00 17.26 1.79
N ALA A 46 8.83 16.27 0.91
CA ALA A 46 7.67 16.20 0.05
C ALA A 46 6.36 16.05 0.85
N LEU A 47 6.35 15.21 1.89
CA LEU A 47 5.20 15.08 2.80
C LEU A 47 4.90 16.41 3.52
N ILE A 48 5.92 17.08 4.05
CA ILE A 48 5.77 18.39 4.72
C ILE A 48 5.16 19.41 3.76
N ARG A 49 5.67 19.50 2.52
CA ARG A 49 5.14 20.39 1.49
C ARG A 49 3.72 20.02 1.06
N ALA A 50 3.38 18.72 1.11
CA ALA A 50 2.01 18.26 0.87
C ALA A 50 1.05 18.56 2.03
N GLY A 51 1.55 19.10 3.16
CA GLY A 51 0.75 19.34 4.37
C GLY A 51 0.49 18.07 5.18
N ILE A 52 1.36 17.06 5.03
CA ILE A 52 1.26 15.75 5.68
C ILE A 52 2.31 15.70 6.77
N ASP A 53 1.87 15.52 8.01
CA ASP A 53 2.76 15.50 9.16
C ASP A 53 3.60 14.21 9.20
N PRO A 54 4.94 14.28 9.01
CA PRO A 54 5.79 13.09 8.98
C PRO A 54 6.24 12.64 10.37
N THR A 55 5.87 13.37 11.44
CA THR A 55 6.37 13.11 12.81
C THR A 55 5.67 11.94 13.47
N LYS A 56 4.49 11.55 12.97
CA LYS A 56 3.85 10.29 13.35
C LYS A 56 4.44 9.21 12.46
N PRO A 57 5.41 8.40 12.94
CA PRO A 57 5.83 7.24 12.18
C PRO A 57 4.57 6.40 11.91
N PRO A 58 4.38 5.89 10.69
CA PRO A 58 3.29 4.96 10.46
C PRO A 58 3.48 3.83 11.47
N LYS A 59 2.47 3.58 12.32
CA LYS A 59 2.47 2.50 13.33
C LYS A 59 2.67 1.10 12.73
N THR A 60 2.85 1.00 11.41
CA THR A 60 2.94 -0.23 10.67
C THR A 60 3.97 -0.13 9.56
N ILE A 61 4.69 -1.23 9.35
CA ILE A 61 5.70 -1.37 8.29
C ILE A 61 5.02 -1.53 6.92
N TYR A 62 3.76 -2.02 6.90
CA TYR A 62 3.03 -2.32 5.67
C TYR A 62 1.69 -1.59 5.64
N SER A 63 1.46 -0.81 4.59
CA SER A 63 0.15 -0.22 4.31
C SER A 63 -0.82 -1.23 3.75
N ASP A 64 -2.10 -0.85 3.81
CA ASP A 64 -3.17 -1.68 3.29
C ASP A 64 -2.92 -1.95 1.80
N GLU A 65 -2.59 -0.95 0.99
CA GLU A 65 -2.23 -1.16 -0.42
C GLU A 65 -0.99 -2.01 -0.64
N VAL A 66 0.10 -1.80 0.13
CA VAL A 66 1.30 -2.65 0.01
C VAL A 66 0.94 -4.11 0.26
N LEU A 67 0.09 -4.38 1.25
CA LEU A 67 -0.41 -5.72 1.51
C LEU A 67 -1.23 -6.23 0.31
N LEU A 68 -2.15 -5.43 -0.23
CA LEU A 68 -2.93 -5.83 -1.40
C LEU A 68 -2.06 -6.07 -2.65
N GLU A 69 -1.00 -5.28 -2.84
CA GLU A 69 -0.03 -5.45 -3.91
C GLU A 69 0.71 -6.78 -3.79
N ILE A 70 1.19 -7.13 -2.58
CA ILE A 70 1.81 -8.43 -2.31
C ILE A 70 0.86 -9.58 -2.68
N LEU A 71 -0.44 -9.46 -2.39
CA LEU A 71 -1.44 -10.48 -2.80
C LEU A 71 -1.57 -10.57 -4.31
N ARG A 72 -1.60 -9.43 -5.00
CA ARG A 72 -1.70 -9.36 -6.48
C ARG A 72 -0.45 -9.92 -7.15
N GLU A 73 0.73 -9.65 -6.61
CA GLU A 73 2.00 -10.19 -7.10
C GLU A 73 2.07 -11.71 -6.89
N GLU A 74 1.73 -12.20 -5.70
CA GLU A 74 1.68 -13.65 -5.46
C GLU A 74 0.64 -14.34 -6.34
N PHE A 75 -0.50 -13.70 -6.60
CA PHE A 75 -1.49 -14.19 -7.56
C PHE A 75 -0.91 -14.28 -8.98
N LYS A 76 -0.27 -13.21 -9.48
CA LYS A 76 0.37 -13.19 -10.81
C LYS A 76 1.45 -14.26 -10.93
N LYS A 77 2.27 -14.42 -9.90
CA LYS A 77 3.38 -15.38 -9.87
C LYS A 77 2.91 -16.83 -9.90
N ARG A 78 1.78 -17.13 -9.26
CA ARG A 78 1.27 -18.51 -9.10
C ARG A 78 0.15 -18.85 -10.08
N GLY A 79 -0.46 -17.86 -10.73
CA GLY A 79 -1.67 -18.02 -11.52
C GLY A 79 -2.89 -18.43 -10.68
N ARG A 80 -2.78 -18.40 -9.35
CA ARG A 80 -3.85 -18.75 -8.41
C ARG A 80 -3.74 -17.89 -7.15
N PRO A 81 -4.84 -17.72 -6.41
CA PRO A 81 -4.81 -16.98 -5.16
C PRO A 81 -3.88 -17.67 -4.15
N PRO A 82 -3.06 -16.89 -3.42
CA PRO A 82 -2.18 -17.45 -2.42
C PRO A 82 -3.00 -17.93 -1.23
N LYS A 83 -2.58 -19.03 -0.62
CA LYS A 83 -3.14 -19.51 0.65
C LYS A 83 -2.51 -18.76 1.81
N TYR A 84 -3.21 -18.75 2.95
CA TYR A 84 -2.78 -18.04 4.17
C TYR A 84 -1.32 -18.34 4.57
N TYR A 85 -0.91 -19.60 4.56
CA TYR A 85 0.44 -20.01 4.95
C TYR A 85 1.52 -19.75 3.89
N GLU A 86 1.13 -19.34 2.67
CA GLU A 86 2.08 -19.03 1.60
C GLU A 86 2.58 -17.58 1.67
N VAL A 87 1.88 -16.71 2.40
CA VAL A 87 2.20 -15.28 2.54
C VAL A 87 2.64 -15.00 3.96
N LYS A 88 3.89 -14.55 4.13
CA LYS A 88 4.46 -14.23 5.46
C LYS A 88 3.68 -13.14 6.17
N GLN A 89 3.11 -12.21 5.41
CA GLN A 89 2.32 -11.07 5.88
C GLN A 89 0.84 -11.42 6.12
N ALA A 90 0.43 -12.69 5.97
CA ALA A 90 -0.97 -13.09 6.06
C ALA A 90 -1.62 -12.77 7.40
N THR A 91 -0.87 -12.93 8.48
CA THR A 91 -1.32 -12.56 9.83
C THR A 91 -1.61 -11.06 9.91
N THR A 92 -0.69 -10.21 9.44
CA THR A 92 -0.87 -8.76 9.40
C THR A 92 -2.08 -8.37 8.56
N MET A 93 -2.25 -8.99 7.39
CA MET A 93 -3.40 -8.80 6.51
C MET A 93 -4.72 -9.18 7.18
N GLN A 94 -4.75 -10.34 7.86
CA GLN A 94 -5.93 -10.79 8.57
C GLN A 94 -6.34 -9.81 9.68
N PHE A 95 -5.39 -9.33 10.49
CA PHE A 95 -5.68 -8.35 11.54
C PHE A 95 -6.11 -6.99 10.97
N ARG A 96 -5.52 -6.57 9.85
CA ARG A 96 -5.80 -5.30 9.17
C ARG A 96 -7.17 -5.26 8.50
N PHE A 97 -7.48 -6.27 7.69
CA PHE A 97 -8.73 -6.36 6.92
C PHE A 97 -9.83 -7.15 7.66
N GLY A 98 -9.56 -7.59 8.89
CA GLY A 98 -10.45 -8.40 9.73
C GLY A 98 -10.53 -9.88 9.36
N SER A 99 -10.20 -10.28 8.13
CA SER A 99 -10.05 -11.68 7.75
C SER A 99 -9.18 -11.87 6.50
N TRP A 100 -8.63 -13.07 6.31
CA TRP A 100 -7.88 -13.40 5.10
C TRP A 100 -8.71 -13.27 3.82
N ASN A 101 -9.96 -13.74 3.84
CA ASN A 101 -10.87 -13.59 2.69
C ASN A 101 -11.16 -12.10 2.42
N LYS A 102 -11.40 -11.27 3.44
CA LYS A 102 -11.56 -9.82 3.24
C LYS A 102 -10.32 -9.16 2.63
N ALA A 103 -9.12 -9.60 3.00
CA ALA A 103 -7.88 -9.10 2.39
C ALA A 103 -7.78 -9.50 0.91
N LEU A 104 -8.17 -10.73 0.55
CA LEU A 104 -8.23 -11.18 -0.84
C LEU A 104 -9.30 -10.42 -1.64
N GLU A 105 -10.48 -10.20 -1.06
CA GLU A 105 -11.56 -9.42 -1.67
C GLU A 105 -11.11 -7.97 -1.92
N ALA A 106 -10.46 -7.35 -0.95
CA ALA A 106 -9.86 -6.01 -1.09
C ALA A 106 -8.78 -5.98 -2.19
N ALA A 107 -8.06 -7.10 -2.42
CA ALA A 107 -7.09 -7.20 -3.50
C ALA A 107 -7.74 -7.40 -4.88
N GLY A 108 -9.07 -7.58 -4.95
CA GLY A 108 -9.82 -7.90 -6.17
C GLY A 108 -9.84 -9.40 -6.49
N LEU A 109 -9.40 -10.25 -5.57
CA LEU A 109 -9.36 -11.70 -5.71
C LEU A 109 -10.65 -12.29 -5.11
N LYS A 110 -11.67 -12.54 -5.94
CA LYS A 110 -12.93 -13.16 -5.51
C LYS A 110 -12.73 -14.65 -5.19
N VAL A 111 -12.24 -14.93 -3.99
CA VAL A 111 -11.87 -16.28 -3.56
C VAL A 111 -12.42 -16.50 -2.17
N HIS A 112 -13.31 -17.48 -2.06
CA HIS A 112 -13.82 -17.91 -0.77
C HIS A 112 -13.06 -19.17 -0.35
N TYR A 113 -11.94 -18.99 0.35
CA TYR A 113 -11.40 -20.10 1.11
C TYR A 113 -12.40 -20.39 2.22
N ARG A 114 -12.92 -21.63 2.28
CA ARG A 114 -13.64 -22.09 3.46
C ARG A 114 -12.68 -21.92 4.63
N ASN A 115 -12.97 -20.95 5.50
CA ASN A 115 -12.30 -20.82 6.77
C ASN A 115 -12.63 -22.10 7.53
N ALA A 116 -11.74 -23.09 7.47
CA ALA A 116 -11.74 -24.18 8.41
C ALA A 116 -11.39 -23.53 9.76
N ARG A 117 -12.41 -23.01 10.45
CA ARG A 117 -12.34 -22.82 11.89
C ARG A 117 -12.04 -24.20 12.46
N ARG A 118 -10.77 -24.49 12.68
CA ARG A 118 -10.39 -25.50 13.66
C ARG A 118 -10.54 -24.81 15.02
N ARG A 119 -11.66 -25.18 15.64
CA ARG A 119 -12.01 -25.28 17.06
C ARG A 119 -11.08 -24.58 18.04
#